data_AF-A0A358SPK2-F1
#
_entry.id   AF-A0A358SPK2-F1
#
_cell.length_a   1.000
_cell.length_b   1.000
_cell.length_c   1.000
_cell.angle_alpha   90.00
_cell.angle_beta   90.00
_cell.angle_gamma   90.00
#
_symmetry.space_group_name_H-M   'P 1'
#
loop_
_entity.id
_entity.type
_entity.pdbx_description
1 polymer ?
#
loop_
_entity_poly.entity_id
_entity_poly.type
_entity_poly.pdbx_seq_one_letter_code
_entity_poly.pdbx_strand_id
1 'polypeptide(L)' 'MAKKSLVAKAKRTPKYHVRAYTRCSRCGRPR' A
#
# COMPACT_ATOMS: atom_id res chain seq x y z
N MET A 1 -3.59 5.91 -12.14
CA MET A 1 -3.93 5.96 -10.70
C MET A 1 -3.72 4.59 -10.08
N ALA A 2 -3.37 4.51 -8.80
CA ALA A 2 -3.25 3.21 -8.13
C ALA A 2 -4.62 2.56 -7.91
N LYS A 3 -4.69 1.23 -8.03
CA LYS A 3 -5.91 0.46 -7.77
C LYS A 3 -6.37 0.68 -6.33
N LYS A 4 -7.64 1.07 -6.12
CA LYS A 4 -8.20 1.35 -4.79
C LYS A 4 -8.04 0.16 -3.82
N SER A 5 -8.16 -1.07 -4.33
CA SER A 5 -7.95 -2.28 -3.54
C SER A 5 -6.52 -2.43 -3.01
N LEU A 6 -5.51 -2.00 -3.77
CA LEU A 6 -4.10 -2.03 -3.33
C LEU A 6 -3.82 -0.96 -2.27
N VAL A 7 -4.47 0.21 -2.39
CA VAL A 7 -4.42 1.26 -1.36
C VAL A 7 -4.95 0.74 -0.03
N ALA A 8 -6.14 0.13 -0.06
CA ALA A 8 -6.76 -0.43 1.13
C ALA A 8 -5.93 -1.57 1.74
N LYS A 9 -5.34 -2.44 0.90
CA LYS A 9 -4.43 -3.50 1.35
C LYS A 9 -3.20 -2.95 2.07
N ALA A 10 -2.58 -1.89 1.54
CA ALA A 10 -1.39 -1.27 2.15
C ALA A 10 -1.69 -0.56 3.48
N LYS A 11 -2.93 -0.10 3.69
CA LYS A 11 -3.37 0.53 4.94
C LYS A 11 -3.67 -0.48 6.06
N ARG A 12 -3.84 -1.76 5.74
CA ARG A 12 -4.11 -2.81 6.73
C ARG A 12 -2.82 -3.24 7.41
N THR A 13 -2.93 -3.67 8.67
CA THR A 13 -1.81 -4.27 9.39
C THR A 13 -1.38 -5.57 8.69
N PRO A 14 -0.12 -5.68 8.23
CA PRO A 14 0.34 -6.88 7.56
C PRO A 14 0.59 -8.01 8.56
N LYS A 15 0.28 -9.26 8.16
CA LYS A 15 0.56 -10.46 8.97
C LYS A 15 2.05 -10.67 9.26
N TYR A 16 2.92 -10.22 8.36
CA TYR A 16 4.36 -10.32 8.49
C TYR A 16 4.99 -8.97 8.15
N HIS A 17 6.02 -8.58 8.90
CA HIS A 17 6.70 -7.30 8.73
C HIS A 17 7.20 -7.08 7.29
N VAL A 18 7.71 -8.13 6.64
CA VAL A 18 8.22 -8.09 5.25
C VAL A 18 7.17 -7.71 4.19
N ARG A 19 5.88 -7.73 4.52
CA ARG A 19 4.79 -7.37 3.60
C ARG A 19 4.45 -5.88 3.62
N ALA A 20 5.07 -5.08 4.49
CA ALA A 20 4.93 -3.64 4.46
C ALA A 20 5.66 -3.06 3.24
N TYR A 21 4.96 -2.30 2.41
CA TYR A 21 5.54 -1.62 1.26
C TYR A 21 5.05 -0.17 1.22
N THR A 22 5.92 0.75 0.81
CA THR A 22 5.58 2.17 0.76
C THR A 22 4.77 2.48 -0.49
N ARG A 23 3.77 3.33 -0.34
CA ARG A 23 3.02 3.90 -1.46
C ARG A 23 2.94 5.39 -1.33
N CYS A 24 3.03 6.10 -2.45
CA CYS A 24 2.92 7.55 -2.47
C CYS A 24 1.58 8.02 -1.89
N SER A 25 1.60 8.99 -0.98
CA SER A 25 0.39 9.58 -0.38
C SER A 25 -0.43 10.40 -1.38
N ARG A 26 0.22 10.99 -2.39
CA ARG A 26 -0.43 11.82 -3.42
C ARG A 26 -1.06 11.00 -4.54
N CYS A 27 -0.32 10.05 -5.11
CA CYS A 27 -0.74 9.31 -6.31
C CYS A 27 -0.99 7.80 -6.08
N GLY A 28 -0.60 7.27 -4.92
CA GLY A 28 -0.79 5.87 -4.56
C GLY A 28 0.12 4.87 -5.26
N ARG A 29 1.07 5.30 -6.12
CA ARG A 29 2.00 4.36 -6.76
C ARG A 29 2.93 3.73 -5.71
N PRO A 30 3.21 2.42 -5.80
CA PRO A 30 4.31 1.83 -5.04
C PRO A 30 5.63 2.50 -5.48
N ARG A 31 6.53 2.72 -4.52
CA ARG A 31 7.92 3.11 -4.75
C ARG A 31 8.78 1.88 -4.57
#